data_AF-A0AAD7X3P5-F1
#
_entry.id   AF-A0AAD7X3P5-F1
#
_cell.length_a   1.000
_cell.length_b   1.000
_cell.length_c   1.000
_cell.angle_alpha   90.00
_cell.angle_beta   90.00
_cell.angle_gamma   90.00
#
_symmetry.space_group_name_H-M   'P 1'
#
loop_
_entity.id
_entity.type
_entity.pdbx_description
1 polymer ?
#
loop_
_entity_poly.entity_id
_entity_poly.type
_entity_poly.pdbx_seq_one_letter_code
_entity_poly.pdbx_strand_id
1 'polypeptide(L)'
;MSGEAYTATRDKFLQACTIEVDPNFVLDFSLEHIRNHLTALCPMALDLFRAFSTTSRQEREQSTTSKLRKENVRTVYRPGRDCIKQLVTSQALVALAARSQSNSYVRQVLGLYAYVSGVQRQVLTVLSHLGIMCSYPILTGTVKLPSGSELIPNEQEINDDNAEDDPGPSEVEVEPSGAATAAATSRTSPTSNCDAADENDEDERAIPGPVDQDKQEPREPGAARSKLKIGLKSAYGLLRLLWDASMRLARGRAHTRILGNVYDTINMMFKIAEQILGRKDSQQNGTCATALELHGASLDDMRTDNTIESFVKAPPLTFDDILLSPQESAELTRRLEHTILRIAVSFGGEQFARFCAEVNASLPVTKQRSIPCLQ
;
A
#
# COMPACT_ATOMS: atom_id res chain seq x y z
N MET A 1 1.75 20.70 27.01
CA MET A 1 1.56 20.03 25.71
C MET A 1 2.19 20.78 24.53
N SER A 2 2.05 22.12 24.42
CA SER A 2 2.59 22.87 23.26
C SER A 2 4.09 22.69 23.00
N GLY A 3 4.92 22.58 24.05
CA GLY A 3 6.37 22.35 23.90
C GLY A 3 6.74 20.96 23.38
N GLU A 4 6.07 19.91 23.85
CA GLU A 4 6.25 18.54 23.35
C GLU A 4 5.85 18.42 21.88
N ALA A 5 4.68 18.97 21.51
CA ALA A 5 4.21 18.97 20.14
C ALA A 5 5.15 19.75 19.18
N TYR A 6 5.73 20.86 19.65
CA TYR A 6 6.75 21.59 18.90
C TYR A 6 8.01 20.75 18.71
N THR A 7 8.46 20.07 19.77
CA THR A 7 9.64 19.18 19.73
C THR A 7 9.43 18.05 18.73
N ALA A 8 8.28 17.37 18.76
CA ALA A 8 7.94 16.31 17.81
C ALA A 8 7.87 16.82 16.35
N THR A 9 7.30 18.00 16.13
CA THR A 9 7.24 18.58 14.78
C THR A 9 8.63 18.97 14.28
N ARG A 10 9.50 19.50 15.15
CA ARG A 10 10.87 19.91 14.82
C ARG A 10 11.77 18.72 14.49
N ASP A 11 11.48 17.56 15.06
CA ASP A 11 12.19 16.30 14.78
C ASP A 11 11.95 15.78 13.34
N LYS A 12 10.87 16.23 12.68
CA LYS A 12 10.53 15.95 11.27
C LYS A 12 10.26 14.48 10.93
N PHE A 13 10.34 13.53 11.87
CA PHE A 13 10.07 12.11 11.57
C PHE A 13 8.63 11.82 11.09
N LEU A 14 7.67 12.70 11.38
CA LEU A 14 6.28 12.62 10.87
C LEU A 14 6.05 13.44 9.58
N GLN A 15 7.08 14.09 9.04
CA GLN A 15 6.94 14.96 7.88
C GLN A 15 7.18 14.18 6.59
N ALA A 16 6.10 13.82 5.89
CA ALA A 16 6.22 13.07 4.63
C ALA A 16 7.11 13.79 3.59
N CYS A 17 7.15 15.12 3.61
CA CYS A 17 7.97 15.90 2.68
C CYS A 17 9.49 15.67 2.86
N THR A 18 9.92 15.28 4.06
CA THR A 18 11.34 14.98 4.37
C THR A 18 11.70 13.52 4.14
N ILE A 19 10.70 12.65 3.97
CA ILE A 19 10.89 11.23 3.69
C ILE A 19 10.93 11.05 2.16
N GLU A 20 11.85 10.21 1.69
CA GLU A 20 11.88 9.82 0.29
C GLU A 20 10.73 8.85 0.01
N VAL A 21 10.05 9.04 -1.12
CA VAL A 21 8.93 8.16 -1.52
C VAL A 21 9.53 7.04 -2.36
N ASP A 22 9.97 5.99 -1.68
CA ASP A 22 10.44 4.72 -2.24
C ASP A 22 9.53 3.56 -1.79
N PRO A 23 9.75 2.29 -2.16
CA PRO A 23 8.93 1.19 -1.65
C PRO A 23 8.98 1.04 -0.13
N ASN A 24 10.10 1.42 0.49
CA ASN A 24 10.27 1.35 1.94
C ASN A 24 9.42 2.40 2.67
N PHE A 25 9.01 3.49 2.00
CA PHE A 25 8.07 4.49 2.52
C PHE A 25 6.84 3.87 3.19
N VAL A 26 6.31 2.79 2.59
CA VAL A 26 5.16 2.04 3.09
C VAL A 26 5.60 0.81 3.89
N LEU A 27 6.61 0.08 3.41
CA LEU A 27 7.04 -1.19 4.04
C LEU A 27 7.67 -0.99 5.42
N ASP A 28 8.34 0.13 5.66
CA ASP A 28 8.95 0.46 6.96
C ASP A 28 7.96 1.09 7.93
N PHE A 29 6.70 1.27 7.52
CA PHE A 29 5.68 1.85 8.39
C PHE A 29 5.40 0.93 9.60
N SER A 30 5.81 1.40 10.78
CA SER A 30 5.56 0.72 12.05
C SER A 30 4.98 1.67 13.08
N LEU A 31 3.72 1.45 13.45
CA LEU A 31 3.07 2.18 14.54
C LEU A 31 3.79 1.99 15.87
N GLU A 32 4.44 0.84 16.09
CA GLU A 32 5.22 0.59 17.29
C GLU A 32 6.48 1.48 17.34
N HIS A 33 7.20 1.57 16.21
CA HIS A 33 8.37 2.44 16.12
C HIS A 33 7.98 3.90 16.34
N ILE A 34 6.92 4.37 15.67
CA ILE A 34 6.36 5.71 15.85
C ILE A 34 5.97 5.97 17.30
N ARG A 35 5.32 5.02 17.97
CA ARG A 35 4.94 5.13 19.39
C ARG A 35 6.17 5.27 20.29
N ASN A 36 7.20 4.45 20.08
CA ASN A 36 8.43 4.50 20.87
C ASN A 36 9.10 5.86 20.74
N HIS A 37 9.14 6.41 19.52
CA HIS A 37 9.67 7.75 19.25
C HIS A 37 8.82 8.85 19.91
N LEU A 38 7.49 8.77 19.79
CA LEU A 38 6.57 9.68 20.48
C LEU A 38 6.67 9.60 22.00
N THR A 39 7.00 8.43 22.56
CA THR A 39 7.19 8.26 24.01
C THR A 39 8.43 9.02 24.49
N ALA A 40 9.48 9.11 23.66
CA ALA A 40 10.65 9.90 23.97
C ALA A 40 10.39 11.42 23.84
N LEU A 41 9.61 11.84 22.84
CA LEU A 41 9.41 13.26 22.53
C LEU A 41 8.22 13.92 23.27
N CYS A 42 7.17 13.15 23.56
CA CYS A 42 5.89 13.63 24.08
C CYS A 42 5.35 12.76 25.24
N PRO A 43 6.15 12.47 26.29
CA PRO A 43 5.72 11.56 27.35
C PRO A 43 4.45 12.04 28.07
N MET A 44 4.34 13.34 28.39
CA MET A 44 3.18 13.84 29.14
C MET A 44 1.89 13.77 28.32
N ALA A 45 1.96 14.09 27.02
CA ALA A 45 0.79 13.98 26.15
C ALA A 45 0.29 12.53 26.03
N LEU A 46 1.19 11.57 25.89
CA LEU A 46 0.82 10.15 25.82
C LEU A 46 0.24 9.65 27.15
N ASP A 47 0.79 10.06 28.28
CA ASP A 47 0.24 9.74 29.61
C ASP A 47 -1.17 10.32 29.80
N LEU A 48 -1.40 11.55 29.32
CA LEU A 48 -2.73 12.16 29.34
C LEU A 48 -3.74 11.40 28.47
N PHE A 49 -3.40 11.10 27.21
CA PHE A 49 -4.26 10.33 26.32
C PHE A 49 -4.53 8.92 26.86
N ARG A 50 -3.53 8.31 27.50
CA ARG A 50 -3.69 7.04 28.19
C ARG A 50 -4.68 7.16 29.33
N ALA A 51 -4.55 8.15 30.20
CA ALA A 51 -5.48 8.37 31.31
C ALA A 51 -6.93 8.54 30.84
N PHE A 52 -7.16 9.21 29.70
CA PHE A 52 -8.50 9.31 29.10
C PHE A 52 -8.98 8.03 28.41
N SER A 53 -8.06 7.24 27.86
CA SER A 53 -8.37 6.02 27.12
C SER A 53 -8.49 4.77 28.00
N THR A 54 -8.10 4.85 29.27
CA THR A 54 -8.15 3.73 30.22
C THR A 54 -9.05 4.03 31.41
N THR A 55 -10.04 3.19 31.63
CA THR A 55 -10.86 3.21 32.84
C THR A 55 -10.12 2.58 34.02
N SER A 56 -10.45 2.98 35.26
CA SER A 56 -9.85 2.37 36.47
C SER A 56 -10.07 0.85 36.54
N ARG A 57 -11.14 0.34 35.93
CA ARG A 57 -11.37 -1.11 35.79
C ARG A 57 -10.32 -1.76 34.88
N GLN A 58 -10.07 -1.18 33.70
CA GLN A 58 -9.04 -1.66 32.79
C GLN A 58 -7.65 -1.57 33.42
N GLU A 59 -7.35 -0.54 34.21
CA GLU A 59 -6.10 -0.44 34.95
C GLU A 59 -5.94 -1.53 36.01
N ARG A 60 -7.01 -1.84 36.78
CA ARG A 60 -7.01 -2.96 37.74
C ARG A 60 -6.77 -4.29 37.06
N GLU A 61 -7.37 -4.52 35.89
CA GLU A 61 -7.15 -5.71 35.06
C GLU A 61 -5.74 -5.76 34.43
N GLN A 62 -5.05 -4.62 34.37
CA GLN A 62 -3.65 -4.48 33.95
C GLN A 62 -2.64 -4.56 35.12
N SER A 63 -3.09 -4.64 36.37
CA SER A 63 -2.19 -4.73 37.54
C SER A 63 -1.36 -6.02 37.54
N THR A 64 -0.23 -5.98 38.26
CA THR A 64 0.79 -7.04 38.33
C THR A 64 0.26 -8.43 38.72
N THR A 65 -0.79 -8.50 39.53
CA THR A 65 -1.45 -9.75 39.90
C THR A 65 -2.20 -10.41 38.73
N SER A 66 -2.77 -9.60 37.84
CA SER A 66 -3.34 -10.08 36.56
C SER A 66 -2.26 -10.35 35.52
N LYS A 67 -1.12 -9.65 35.58
CA LYS A 67 0.05 -9.92 34.73
C LYS A 67 0.65 -11.29 35.06
N LEU A 68 0.94 -11.60 36.33
CA LEU A 68 1.51 -12.90 36.75
C LEU A 68 0.60 -14.09 36.42
N ARG A 69 -0.73 -13.95 36.59
CA ARG A 69 -1.69 -14.98 36.15
C ARG A 69 -1.72 -15.17 34.63
N LYS A 70 -1.41 -14.14 33.84
CA LYS A 70 -1.42 -14.18 32.36
C LYS A 70 -0.04 -14.49 31.76
N GLU A 71 1.05 -14.25 32.48
CA GLU A 71 2.42 -14.47 32.01
C GLU A 71 2.79 -15.97 31.99
N ASN A 72 2.15 -16.77 32.85
CA ASN A 72 2.25 -18.23 32.80
C ASN A 72 1.41 -18.87 31.67
N VAL A 73 0.60 -18.09 30.93
CA VAL A 73 -0.20 -18.54 29.76
C VAL A 73 0.38 -17.91 28.48
N ARG A 74 1.71 -17.89 28.37
CA ARG A 74 2.46 -17.11 27.39
C ARG A 74 2.06 -17.38 25.92
N THR A 75 2.13 -16.30 25.14
CA THR A 75 2.41 -16.23 23.67
C THR A 75 1.34 -16.64 22.66
N VAL A 76 0.05 -16.39 22.92
CA VAL A 76 -0.92 -16.33 21.81
C VAL A 76 -1.65 -15.00 21.85
N TYR A 77 -1.40 -14.19 20.83
CA TYR A 77 -1.97 -12.88 20.51
C TYR A 77 -3.25 -12.54 21.29
N ARG A 78 -3.14 -11.80 22.39
CA ARG A 78 -4.30 -11.14 23.02
C ARG A 78 -4.40 -9.72 22.47
N PRO A 79 -5.34 -9.40 21.57
CA PRO A 79 -5.46 -8.08 20.93
C PRO A 79 -5.75 -6.92 21.90
N GLY A 80 -6.13 -7.19 23.15
CA GLY A 80 -6.55 -6.15 24.09
C GLY A 80 -5.46 -5.21 24.60
N ARG A 81 -4.21 -5.68 24.79
CA ARG A 81 -3.14 -4.81 25.35
C ARG A 81 -2.57 -3.86 24.31
N ASP A 82 -2.40 -4.34 23.09
CA ASP A 82 -1.85 -3.52 22.01
C ASP A 82 -2.91 -2.59 21.42
N CYS A 83 -4.19 -2.93 21.52
CA CYS A 83 -5.29 -2.04 21.15
C CYS A 83 -5.26 -0.70 21.90
N ILE A 84 -5.07 -0.68 23.22
CA ILE A 84 -5.00 0.58 23.98
C ILE A 84 -3.79 1.41 23.56
N LYS A 85 -2.62 0.77 23.38
CA LYS A 85 -1.41 1.47 22.92
C LYS A 85 -1.60 2.06 21.52
N GLN A 86 -2.20 1.29 20.62
CA GLN A 86 -2.52 1.74 19.26
C GLN A 86 -3.53 2.90 19.30
N LEU A 87 -4.59 2.81 20.11
CA LEU A 87 -5.59 3.87 20.27
C LEU A 87 -4.94 5.18 20.76
N VAL A 88 -4.14 5.11 21.82
CA VAL A 88 -3.43 6.27 22.38
C VAL A 88 -2.47 6.87 21.35
N THR A 89 -1.74 6.02 20.62
CA THR A 89 -0.82 6.45 19.56
C THR A 89 -1.57 7.16 18.43
N SER A 90 -2.68 6.58 17.96
CA SER A 90 -3.53 7.17 16.93
C SER A 90 -4.11 8.52 17.34
N GLN A 91 -4.60 8.66 18.58
CA GLN A 91 -5.08 9.94 19.12
C GLN A 91 -3.97 10.99 19.15
N ALA A 92 -2.77 10.62 19.59
CA ALA A 92 -1.61 11.52 19.61
C ALA A 92 -1.23 11.98 18.19
N LEU A 93 -1.26 11.07 17.21
CA LEU A 93 -0.97 11.38 15.82
C LEU A 93 -2.00 12.33 15.20
N VAL A 94 -3.30 12.13 15.48
CA VAL A 94 -4.36 13.05 15.05
C VAL A 94 -4.15 14.44 15.67
N ALA A 95 -3.84 14.51 16.96
CA ALA A 95 -3.57 15.78 17.65
C ALA A 95 -2.33 16.50 17.08
N LEU A 96 -1.26 15.77 16.77
CA LEU A 96 -0.04 16.32 16.16
C LEU A 96 -0.27 16.79 14.72
N ALA A 97 -1.12 16.09 13.96
CA ALA A 97 -1.50 16.52 12.61
C ALA A 97 -2.41 17.76 12.64
N ALA A 98 -3.34 17.85 13.59
CA ALA A 98 -4.16 19.04 13.80
C ALA A 98 -3.31 20.26 14.20
N ARG A 99 -2.25 20.04 14.99
CA ARG A 99 -1.29 21.09 15.38
C ARG A 99 -0.43 21.56 14.21
N SER A 100 -0.02 20.65 13.32
CA SER A 100 0.82 20.97 12.16
C SER A 100 0.50 20.07 10.98
N GLN A 101 0.06 20.68 9.87
CA GLN A 101 -0.19 19.99 8.61
C GLN A 101 1.08 19.36 8.01
N SER A 102 2.26 19.78 8.46
CA SER A 102 3.52 19.15 8.05
C SER A 102 3.63 17.71 8.56
N ASN A 103 3.00 17.37 9.69
CA ASN A 103 2.99 16.03 10.27
C ASN A 103 2.00 15.11 9.53
N SER A 104 2.30 14.83 8.26
CA SER A 104 1.40 14.18 7.30
C SER A 104 1.77 12.75 6.96
N TYR A 105 2.92 12.22 7.41
CA TYR A 105 3.40 10.89 7.03
C TYR A 105 2.39 9.78 7.33
N VAL A 106 1.93 9.68 8.57
CA VAL A 106 0.98 8.62 8.95
C VAL A 106 -0.35 8.76 8.20
N ARG A 107 -0.83 10.00 8.00
CA ARG A 107 -2.05 10.27 7.23
C ARG A 107 -1.92 9.82 5.78
N GLN A 108 -0.76 9.99 5.17
CA GLN A 108 -0.47 9.53 3.82
C GLN A 108 -0.41 8.01 3.72
N VAL A 109 0.26 7.33 4.64
CA VAL A 109 0.32 5.85 4.65
C VAL A 109 -1.06 5.24 4.90
N LEU A 110 -1.84 5.77 5.87
CA LEU A 110 -3.20 5.30 6.12
C LEU A 110 -4.14 5.59 4.95
N GLY A 111 -4.02 6.76 4.31
CA GLY A 111 -4.78 7.11 3.12
C GLY A 111 -4.48 6.17 1.96
N LEU A 112 -3.21 5.84 1.74
CA LEU A 112 -2.78 4.88 0.73
C LEU A 112 -3.34 3.49 1.03
N TYR A 113 -3.21 3.00 2.27
CA TYR A 113 -3.76 1.71 2.70
C TYR A 113 -5.27 1.61 2.46
N ALA A 114 -6.02 2.65 2.81
CA ALA A 114 -7.47 2.70 2.57
C ALA A 114 -7.79 2.71 1.07
N TYR A 115 -7.06 3.49 0.28
CA TYR A 115 -7.24 3.54 -1.17
C TYR A 115 -7.02 2.16 -1.82
N VAL A 116 -5.91 1.48 -1.52
CA VAL A 116 -5.64 0.14 -2.08
C VAL A 116 -6.60 -0.93 -1.57
N SER A 117 -7.20 -0.72 -0.39
CA SER A 117 -8.26 -1.59 0.15
C SER A 117 -9.62 -1.36 -0.53
N GLY A 118 -9.70 -0.48 -1.54
CA GLY A 118 -10.94 -0.21 -2.29
C GLY A 118 -11.90 0.74 -1.58
N VAL A 119 -11.43 1.53 -0.61
CA VAL A 119 -12.27 2.54 0.06
C VAL A 119 -12.71 3.61 -0.95
N GLN A 120 -14.01 3.87 -1.02
CA GLN A 120 -14.58 4.84 -1.95
C GLN A 120 -14.13 6.27 -1.65
N ARG A 121 -14.05 7.10 -2.70
CA ARG A 121 -13.63 8.52 -2.61
C ARG A 121 -14.41 9.31 -1.56
N GLN A 122 -15.72 9.09 -1.42
CA GLN A 122 -16.55 9.79 -0.42
C GLN A 122 -16.11 9.48 1.01
N VAL A 123 -15.80 8.21 1.31
CA VAL A 123 -15.32 7.79 2.62
C VAL A 123 -13.94 8.37 2.89
N LEU A 124 -13.04 8.36 1.89
CA LEU A 124 -11.73 9.02 2.00
C LEU A 124 -11.86 10.52 2.30
N THR A 125 -12.80 11.22 1.65
CA THR A 125 -13.08 12.63 1.93
C THR A 125 -13.50 12.84 3.38
N VAL A 126 -14.44 12.05 3.90
CA VAL A 126 -14.90 12.14 5.30
C VAL A 126 -13.73 11.87 6.27
N LEU A 127 -12.96 10.80 6.06
CA LEU A 127 -11.81 10.46 6.91
C LEU A 127 -10.70 11.52 6.85
N SER A 128 -10.52 12.17 5.71
CA SER A 128 -9.60 13.30 5.57
C SER A 128 -10.07 14.53 6.35
N HIS A 129 -11.38 14.85 6.33
CA HIS A 129 -11.94 15.93 7.13
C HIS A 129 -11.83 15.67 8.64
N LEU A 130 -11.94 14.41 9.06
CA LEU A 130 -11.68 14.00 10.45
C LEU A 130 -10.19 14.04 10.83
N GLY A 131 -9.28 14.34 9.89
CA GLY A 131 -7.84 14.40 10.12
C GLY A 131 -7.16 13.03 10.28
N ILE A 132 -7.88 11.93 9.99
CA ILE A 132 -7.37 10.56 10.16
C ILE A 132 -6.44 10.18 8.99
N MET A 133 -6.78 10.62 7.78
CA MET A 133 -6.05 10.30 6.54
C MET A 133 -5.74 11.58 5.75
N CYS A 134 -4.94 11.45 4.70
CA CYS A 134 -4.74 12.52 3.73
C CYS A 134 -5.93 12.61 2.75
N SER A 135 -6.04 13.74 2.06
CA SER A 135 -7.09 13.94 1.07
C SER A 135 -6.82 13.10 -0.19
N TYR A 136 -7.89 12.77 -0.92
CA TYR A 136 -7.79 12.03 -2.18
C TYR A 136 -6.81 12.68 -3.20
N PRO A 137 -6.79 14.01 -3.39
CA PRO A 137 -5.83 14.64 -4.30
C PRO A 137 -4.36 14.50 -3.89
N ILE A 138 -4.06 14.33 -2.59
CA ILE A 138 -2.68 14.03 -2.14
C ILE A 138 -2.27 12.63 -2.63
N LEU A 139 -3.20 11.68 -2.69
CA LEU A 139 -2.94 10.32 -3.16
C LEU A 139 -2.80 10.28 -4.69
N THR A 140 -3.75 10.88 -5.41
CA THR A 140 -3.84 10.74 -6.87
C THR A 140 -3.16 11.86 -7.66
N GLY A 141 -2.80 12.96 -7.00
CA GLY A 141 -2.34 14.17 -7.66
C GLY A 141 -3.50 15.05 -8.14
N THR A 142 -3.19 16.30 -8.42
CA THR A 142 -4.13 17.31 -8.96
C THR A 142 -3.78 17.75 -10.38
N VAL A 143 -2.58 17.44 -10.86
CA VAL A 143 -2.13 17.94 -12.15
C VAL A 143 -2.88 17.24 -13.27
N LYS A 144 -3.74 18.02 -13.92
CA LYS A 144 -4.13 17.76 -15.30
C LYS A 144 -2.88 18.01 -16.14
N LEU A 145 -2.14 16.94 -16.45
CA LEU A 145 -1.07 17.03 -17.43
C LEU A 145 -1.69 17.64 -18.70
N PRO A 146 -1.10 18.70 -19.28
CA PRO A 146 -1.58 19.23 -20.53
C PRO A 146 -1.60 18.08 -21.54
N SER A 147 -2.78 17.79 -22.08
CA SER A 147 -3.00 16.70 -23.03
C SER A 147 -2.00 16.81 -24.17
N GLY A 148 -0.92 16.01 -24.16
CA GLY A 148 0.13 16.03 -25.17
C GLY A 148 1.56 16.16 -24.65
N SER A 149 1.79 16.49 -23.38
CA SER A 149 3.13 16.41 -22.78
C SER A 149 3.22 15.19 -21.86
N GLU A 150 3.44 14.00 -22.44
CA GLU A 150 4.11 12.96 -21.67
C GLU A 150 5.49 13.53 -21.31
N LEU A 151 5.65 13.93 -20.05
CA LEU A 151 6.96 14.19 -19.48
C LEU A 151 7.65 12.83 -19.42
N ILE A 152 8.25 12.43 -20.55
CA ILE A 152 9.28 11.40 -20.58
C ILE A 152 10.30 11.87 -19.54
N PRO A 153 10.48 11.17 -18.41
CA PRO A 153 11.54 11.49 -17.47
C PRO A 153 12.80 11.52 -18.31
N ASN A 154 13.54 12.62 -18.29
CA ASN A 154 14.71 12.81 -19.13
C ASN A 154 15.72 11.69 -18.82
N GLU A 155 15.68 10.58 -19.56
CA GLU A 155 16.58 9.42 -19.44
C GLU A 155 17.93 9.71 -20.13
N GLN A 156 18.15 10.95 -20.59
CA GLN A 156 19.44 11.42 -21.08
C GLN A 156 20.43 11.61 -19.91
N GLU A 157 21.13 10.53 -19.55
CA GLU A 157 22.58 10.51 -19.26
C GLU A 157 23.06 9.04 -19.10
N ILE A 158 22.84 8.21 -20.11
CA ILE A 158 23.72 7.07 -20.39
C ILE A 158 24.08 7.17 -21.87
N ASN A 159 25.16 7.89 -22.17
CA ASN A 159 25.82 7.85 -23.47
C ASN A 159 26.48 6.48 -23.61
N ASP A 160 25.75 5.50 -24.17
CA ASP A 160 26.35 4.35 -24.83
C ASP A 160 26.47 4.68 -26.32
N ASP A 161 27.51 5.45 -26.65
CA ASP A 161 28.04 5.52 -28.00
C ASP A 161 28.68 4.17 -28.33
N ASN A 162 27.92 3.24 -28.91
CA ASN A 162 28.39 2.22 -29.87
C ASN A 162 27.30 1.17 -30.15
N ALA A 163 26.54 1.35 -31.24
CA ALA A 163 25.95 0.23 -31.96
C ALA A 163 25.79 0.63 -33.43
N GLU A 164 26.60 0.00 -34.27
CA GLU A 164 26.60 0.13 -35.72
C GLU A 164 25.32 -0.43 -36.35
N ASP A 165 24.97 0.18 -37.49
CA ASP A 165 23.85 -0.11 -38.38
C ASP A 165 23.70 -1.58 -38.78
N ASP A 166 22.49 -2.14 -38.63
CA ASP A 166 22.05 -3.35 -39.35
C ASP A 166 20.70 -3.07 -40.06
N PRO A 167 20.63 -3.12 -41.41
CA PRO A 167 19.40 -2.89 -42.14
C PRO A 167 18.70 -4.22 -42.47
N GLY A 168 17.48 -4.41 -41.97
CA GLY A 168 16.64 -5.57 -42.31
C GLY A 168 15.14 -5.35 -42.10
N PRO A 169 14.24 -6.07 -42.79
CA PRO A 169 13.41 -5.43 -43.82
C PRO A 169 11.89 -5.42 -43.55
N SER A 170 11.27 -4.39 -44.12
CA SER A 170 9.95 -4.30 -44.79
C SER A 170 8.75 -5.08 -44.22
N GLU A 171 7.83 -4.30 -43.64
CA GLU A 171 6.48 -4.67 -43.25
C GLU A 171 5.57 -5.02 -44.44
N VAL A 172 4.73 -6.04 -44.27
CA VAL A 172 3.61 -6.36 -45.16
C VAL A 172 2.32 -6.02 -44.41
N GLU A 173 1.69 -4.91 -44.80
CA GLU A 173 0.34 -4.52 -44.36
C GLU A 173 -0.72 -5.41 -45.01
N VAL A 174 -1.62 -5.98 -44.20
CA VAL A 174 -2.83 -6.64 -44.66
C VAL A 174 -4.04 -5.97 -43.98
N GLU A 175 -4.72 -5.13 -44.76
CA GLU A 175 -6.04 -4.57 -44.47
C GLU A 175 -7.15 -5.64 -44.59
N PRO A 176 -8.21 -5.54 -43.77
CA PRO A 176 -9.52 -5.97 -44.24
C PRO A 176 -10.58 -4.87 -44.16
N SER A 177 -11.07 -4.57 -45.37
CA SER A 177 -12.30 -3.88 -45.73
C SER A 177 -13.56 -4.49 -45.09
N GLY A 178 -14.46 -3.64 -44.58
CA GLY A 178 -15.82 -4.03 -44.18
C GLY A 178 -16.75 -2.83 -44.00
N ALA A 179 -17.54 -2.54 -45.04
CA ALA A 179 -18.41 -1.38 -45.17
C ALA A 179 -19.67 -1.39 -44.28
N ALA A 180 -20.17 -0.17 -44.05
CA ALA A 180 -21.34 0.21 -43.25
C ALA A 180 -22.71 -0.12 -43.89
N THR A 181 -23.76 -0.16 -43.07
CA THR A 181 -25.06 0.44 -43.45
C THR A 181 -25.88 0.84 -42.22
N ALA A 182 -26.48 2.02 -42.32
CA ALA A 182 -27.15 2.77 -41.26
C ALA A 182 -28.65 2.47 -41.11
N ALA A 183 -29.22 2.75 -39.93
CA ALA A 183 -30.58 3.24 -39.80
C ALA A 183 -30.74 4.05 -38.50
N ALA A 184 -31.11 5.31 -38.67
CA ALA A 184 -31.33 6.31 -37.64
C ALA A 184 -32.70 6.14 -36.96
N THR A 185 -32.79 6.45 -35.66
CA THR A 185 -34.04 6.95 -35.06
C THR A 185 -33.70 7.91 -33.92
N SER A 186 -33.93 9.19 -34.19
CA SER A 186 -33.85 10.31 -33.26
C SER A 186 -35.03 10.30 -32.29
N ARG A 187 -34.76 10.37 -30.98
CA ARG A 187 -35.71 10.90 -29.99
C ARG A 187 -35.01 11.84 -29.02
N THR A 188 -35.33 13.11 -29.19
CA THR A 188 -35.07 14.24 -28.30
C THR A 188 -35.95 14.14 -27.04
N SER A 189 -35.37 14.40 -25.87
CA SER A 189 -36.06 14.67 -24.60
C SER A 189 -35.06 15.27 -23.58
N PRO A 190 -35.54 16.05 -22.59
CA PRO A 190 -34.94 17.32 -22.21
C PRO A 190 -33.88 17.23 -21.12
N THR A 191 -32.84 18.06 -21.27
CA THR A 191 -31.85 18.40 -20.25
C THR A 191 -32.50 19.24 -19.14
N SER A 192 -32.56 18.70 -17.93
CA SER A 192 -32.78 19.50 -16.72
C SER A 192 -31.43 19.95 -16.17
N ASN A 193 -31.15 21.25 -16.29
CA ASN A 193 -30.07 21.92 -15.57
C ASN A 193 -30.35 21.87 -14.06
N CYS A 194 -29.39 21.37 -13.29
CA CYS A 194 -29.25 21.73 -11.88
C CYS A 194 -27.87 22.37 -11.70
N ASP A 195 -27.88 23.71 -11.82
CA ASP A 195 -26.82 24.59 -11.39
C ASP A 195 -26.65 24.42 -9.87
N ALA A 196 -25.56 23.79 -9.46
CA ALA A 196 -25.11 23.81 -8.07
C ALA A 196 -24.06 24.92 -7.95
N ALA A 197 -24.44 25.96 -7.22
CA ALA A 197 -23.64 27.14 -6.97
C ALA A 197 -22.32 26.82 -6.27
N ASP A 198 -21.29 27.50 -6.75
CA ASP A 198 -19.95 27.61 -6.21
C ASP A 198 -19.99 28.58 -5.01
N GLU A 199 -20.09 28.04 -3.80
CA GLU A 199 -19.95 28.82 -2.57
C GLU A 199 -18.48 28.82 -2.13
N ASN A 200 -17.77 29.88 -2.53
CA ASN A 200 -16.51 30.30 -1.93
C ASN A 200 -16.80 30.92 -0.56
N ASP A 201 -16.63 30.14 0.51
CA ASP A 201 -16.57 30.62 1.89
C ASP A 201 -15.11 30.89 2.28
N GLU A 202 -14.61 32.09 1.94
CA GLU A 202 -13.43 32.68 2.58
C GLU A 202 -13.91 33.70 3.63
N ASP A 203 -13.93 33.30 4.91
CA ASP A 203 -14.01 34.27 6.01
C ASP A 203 -13.44 33.68 7.31
N GLU A 204 -12.12 33.44 7.34
CA GLU A 204 -11.41 33.11 8.59
C GLU A 204 -10.74 34.37 9.16
N ARG A 205 -11.41 34.99 10.13
CA ARG A 205 -10.93 36.14 10.89
C ARG A 205 -9.70 35.77 11.72
N ALA A 206 -8.54 36.26 11.29
CA ALA A 206 -7.30 36.21 12.06
C ALA A 206 -7.39 37.09 13.32
N ILE A 207 -7.15 36.48 14.49
CA ILE A 207 -6.89 37.17 15.76
C ILE A 207 -5.42 37.63 15.75
N PRO A 208 -5.12 38.94 15.93
CA PRO A 208 -3.74 39.42 15.94
C PRO A 208 -3.07 39.10 17.30
N GLY A 209 -2.07 38.21 17.27
CA GLY A 209 -1.12 38.01 18.36
C GLY A 209 0.05 39.01 18.30
N PRO A 210 0.76 39.24 19.42
CA PRO A 210 1.75 40.29 19.55
C PRO A 210 3.02 40.01 18.72
N VAL A 211 3.50 41.07 18.08
CA VAL A 211 4.69 41.09 17.22
C VAL A 211 5.94 41.22 18.11
N ASP A 212 6.67 40.12 18.29
CA ASP A 212 8.06 40.16 18.75
C ASP A 212 8.97 40.41 17.54
N GLN A 213 9.59 41.59 17.53
CA GLN A 213 10.63 41.96 16.57
C GLN A 213 11.94 41.28 16.97
N ASP A 214 12.28 40.20 16.26
CA ASP A 214 13.56 39.51 16.46
C ASP A 214 14.48 39.59 15.23
N LYS A 215 15.77 39.68 15.55
CA LYS A 215 16.91 40.07 14.71
C LYS A 215 17.05 39.22 13.45
N GLN A 216 17.28 39.89 12.32
CA GLN A 216 17.69 39.25 11.07
C GLN A 216 19.16 38.82 11.14
N GLU A 217 19.40 37.51 11.27
CA GLU A 217 20.68 36.91 10.91
C GLU A 217 20.79 36.64 9.40
N PRO A 218 22.01 36.61 8.82
CA PRO A 218 22.22 36.51 7.38
C PRO A 218 21.81 35.13 6.85
N ARG A 219 20.87 35.10 5.90
CA ARG A 219 20.37 33.86 5.29
C ARG A 219 21.36 33.32 4.26
N GLU A 220 21.81 32.08 4.47
CA GLU A 220 22.58 31.32 3.50
C GLU A 220 21.75 31.01 2.21
N PRO A 221 22.37 31.04 1.01
CA PRO A 221 21.69 30.86 -0.28
C PRO A 221 21.16 29.44 -0.59
N GLY A 222 21.15 28.51 0.37
CA GLY A 222 20.68 27.12 0.18
C GLY A 222 19.15 26.92 0.13
N ALA A 223 18.34 27.91 0.53
CA ALA A 223 16.90 27.73 0.75
C ALA A 223 16.02 27.73 -0.52
N ALA A 224 16.54 28.14 -1.69
CA ALA A 224 15.75 28.26 -2.91
C ALA A 224 15.48 26.92 -3.62
N ARG A 225 16.40 25.94 -3.53
CA ARG A 225 16.27 24.63 -4.19
C ARG A 225 15.26 23.69 -3.52
N SER A 226 14.96 23.86 -2.24
CA SER A 226 14.06 22.96 -1.51
C SER A 226 12.57 23.22 -1.78
N LYS A 227 12.18 24.47 -2.05
CA LYS A 227 10.77 24.84 -2.29
C LYS A 227 10.21 24.28 -3.61
N LEU A 228 11.03 24.23 -4.66
CA LEU A 228 10.65 23.65 -5.96
C LEU A 228 10.28 22.17 -5.86
N LYS A 229 10.98 21.40 -5.02
CA LYS A 229 10.71 19.96 -4.84
C LYS A 229 9.39 19.68 -4.13
N ILE A 230 8.95 20.57 -3.24
CA ILE A 230 7.71 20.36 -2.46
C ILE A 230 6.47 20.55 -3.36
N GLY A 231 6.47 21.58 -4.21
CA GLY A 231 5.37 21.83 -5.14
C GLY A 231 5.19 20.71 -6.17
N LEU A 232 6.29 20.19 -6.74
CA LEU A 232 6.24 19.10 -7.70
C LEU A 232 5.66 17.81 -7.09
N LYS A 233 6.06 17.43 -5.86
CA LYS A 233 5.56 16.22 -5.22
C LYS A 233 4.04 16.25 -5.03
N SER A 234 3.47 17.40 -4.65
CA SER A 234 2.02 17.52 -4.49
C SER A 234 1.27 17.40 -5.81
N ALA A 235 1.93 17.74 -6.92
CA ALA A 235 1.33 17.77 -8.25
C ALA A 235 1.07 16.36 -8.80
N TYR A 236 2.05 15.46 -8.67
CA TYR A 236 1.98 14.08 -9.16
C TYR A 236 1.13 13.15 -8.29
N GLY A 237 1.00 13.45 -6.99
CA GLY A 237 0.34 12.57 -6.03
C GLY A 237 1.23 11.41 -5.58
N LEU A 238 0.90 10.87 -4.41
CA LEU A 238 1.68 9.80 -3.77
C LEU A 238 1.72 8.51 -4.60
N LEU A 239 0.61 8.13 -5.23
CA LEU A 239 0.52 6.91 -6.04
C LEU A 239 1.49 6.94 -7.22
N ARG A 240 1.58 8.08 -7.91
CA ARG A 240 2.49 8.22 -9.05
C ARG A 240 3.95 8.19 -8.59
N LEU A 241 4.27 8.86 -7.48
CA LEU A 241 5.62 8.84 -6.92
C LEU A 241 6.05 7.42 -6.52
N LEU A 242 5.17 6.66 -5.87
CA LEU A 242 5.43 5.26 -5.51
C LEU A 242 5.56 4.36 -6.73
N TRP A 243 4.71 4.57 -7.74
CA TRP A 243 4.80 3.87 -9.03
C TRP A 243 6.16 4.13 -9.69
N ASP A 244 6.56 5.39 -9.83
CA ASP A 244 7.82 5.76 -10.47
C ASP A 244 9.03 5.21 -9.69
N ALA A 245 8.98 5.20 -8.35
CA ALA A 245 10.02 4.58 -7.52
C ALA A 245 10.07 3.05 -7.70
N SER A 246 8.92 2.39 -7.73
CA SER A 246 8.82 0.95 -7.95
C SER A 246 9.31 0.55 -9.34
N MET A 247 8.96 1.32 -10.38
CA MET A 247 9.43 1.12 -11.75
C MET A 247 10.93 1.31 -11.89
N ARG A 248 11.53 2.32 -11.25
CA ARG A 248 12.99 2.48 -11.22
C ARG A 248 13.69 1.27 -10.61
N LEU A 249 13.16 0.74 -9.51
CA LEU A 249 13.72 -0.46 -8.88
C LEU A 249 13.52 -1.72 -9.72
N ALA A 250 12.34 -1.89 -10.32
CA ALA A 250 12.07 -2.99 -11.25
C ALA A 250 13.04 -2.96 -12.44
N ARG A 251 13.26 -1.79 -13.05
CA ARG A 251 14.25 -1.60 -14.12
C ARG A 251 15.65 -1.94 -13.62
N GLY A 252 16.10 -1.40 -12.49
CA GLY A 252 17.42 -1.72 -11.94
C GLY A 252 17.64 -3.22 -11.69
N ARG A 253 16.60 -3.92 -11.22
CA ARG A 253 16.62 -5.38 -11.05
C ARG A 253 16.64 -6.12 -12.38
N ALA A 254 15.89 -5.66 -13.38
CA ALA A 254 15.88 -6.26 -14.72
C ALA A 254 17.27 -6.21 -15.40
N HIS A 255 18.08 -5.19 -15.10
CA HIS A 255 19.46 -5.09 -15.62
C HIS A 255 20.43 -6.06 -14.94
N THR A 256 20.16 -6.46 -13.70
CA THR A 256 21.12 -7.19 -12.85
C THR A 256 20.72 -8.64 -12.58
N ARG A 257 19.44 -8.99 -12.77
CA ARG A 257 18.86 -10.27 -12.35
C ARG A 257 17.84 -10.77 -13.36
N ILE A 258 17.68 -12.09 -13.42
CA ILE A 258 16.63 -12.73 -14.22
C ILE A 258 15.30 -12.55 -13.50
N LEU A 259 14.36 -11.90 -14.18
CA LEU A 259 13.01 -11.66 -13.69
C LEU A 259 12.02 -12.57 -14.42
N GLY A 260 11.12 -13.18 -13.67
CA GLY A 260 9.90 -13.78 -14.20
C GLY A 260 8.83 -12.71 -14.33
N ASN A 261 8.21 -12.61 -15.50
CA ASN A 261 7.09 -11.71 -15.74
C ASN A 261 5.79 -12.52 -15.78
N VAL A 262 4.85 -12.16 -14.92
CA VAL A 262 3.51 -12.73 -14.89
C VAL A 262 2.54 -11.65 -15.32
N TYR A 263 1.83 -11.91 -16.42
CA TYR A 263 0.72 -11.08 -16.86
C TYR A 263 -0.57 -11.75 -16.42
N ASP A 264 -1.26 -11.13 -15.46
CA ASP A 264 -2.59 -11.58 -15.06
C ASP A 264 -3.62 -10.60 -15.61
N THR A 265 -4.66 -11.13 -16.26
CA THR A 265 -5.82 -10.33 -16.66
C THR A 265 -6.71 -10.19 -15.43
N ILE A 266 -6.42 -9.22 -14.57
CA ILE A 266 -7.28 -8.97 -13.41
C ILE A 266 -8.51 -8.20 -13.86
N ASN A 267 -9.56 -8.94 -14.16
CA ASN A 267 -10.91 -8.40 -14.29
C ASN A 267 -11.44 -8.05 -12.89
N MET A 268 -11.13 -6.86 -12.38
CA MET A 268 -11.71 -6.37 -11.12
C MET A 268 -13.12 -5.83 -11.37
N MET A 269 -14.14 -6.65 -11.13
CA MET A 269 -15.54 -6.19 -11.06
C MET A 269 -15.87 -5.74 -9.64
N PHE A 270 -15.76 -4.43 -9.38
CA PHE A 270 -16.05 -3.85 -8.05
C PHE A 270 -17.55 -3.76 -7.70
N LYS A 271 -18.46 -4.22 -8.58
CA LYS A 271 -19.90 -4.34 -8.30
C LYS A 271 -20.50 -5.53 -9.04
N ILE A 272 -20.92 -6.56 -8.32
CA ILE A 272 -21.89 -7.56 -8.80
C ILE A 272 -23.10 -7.50 -7.88
N ALA A 273 -24.20 -6.97 -8.40
CA ALA A 273 -25.57 -7.35 -8.01
C ALA A 273 -26.60 -6.82 -9.02
N GLU A 274 -26.36 -5.66 -9.64
CA GLU A 274 -27.25 -5.11 -10.65
C GLU A 274 -26.41 -4.51 -11.78
N GLN A 275 -26.15 -5.31 -12.81
CA GLN A 275 -25.72 -4.77 -14.09
C GLN A 275 -26.93 -4.02 -14.67
N ILE A 276 -27.10 -2.76 -14.26
CA ILE A 276 -28.10 -1.87 -14.84
C ILE A 276 -27.69 -1.66 -16.30
N LEU A 277 -28.42 -2.32 -17.21
CA LEU A 277 -28.33 -2.12 -18.65
C LEU A 277 -28.46 -0.60 -18.92
N GLY A 278 -27.35 0.07 -19.27
CA GLY A 278 -27.33 1.50 -19.58
C GLY A 278 -26.34 2.37 -18.79
N ARG A 279 -25.68 1.86 -17.73
CA ARG A 279 -24.54 2.60 -17.14
C ARG A 279 -23.23 2.24 -17.84
N LYS A 280 -22.64 3.20 -18.55
CA LYS A 280 -21.27 3.16 -19.10
C LYS A 280 -20.23 3.37 -17.98
N ASP A 281 -20.35 2.62 -16.89
CA ASP A 281 -19.29 2.63 -15.90
C ASP A 281 -18.14 1.81 -16.50
N SER A 282 -17.00 2.45 -16.70
CA SER A 282 -15.83 1.86 -17.36
C SER A 282 -15.40 0.60 -16.61
N GLN A 283 -15.55 -0.57 -17.24
CA GLN A 283 -14.89 -1.77 -16.79
C GLN A 283 -13.38 -1.52 -16.85
N GLN A 284 -12.74 -1.35 -15.70
CA GLN A 284 -11.29 -1.26 -15.63
C GLN A 284 -10.73 -2.68 -15.69
N ASN A 285 -10.57 -3.17 -16.92
CA ASN A 285 -9.77 -4.38 -17.16
C ASN A 285 -8.31 -4.00 -16.93
N GLY A 286 -7.81 -4.26 -15.73
CA GLY A 286 -6.41 -4.05 -15.40
C GLY A 286 -5.63 -5.30 -15.76
N THR A 287 -4.75 -5.23 -16.75
CA THR A 287 -3.68 -6.23 -16.83
C THR A 287 -2.69 -5.92 -15.72
N CYS A 288 -2.60 -6.79 -14.73
CA CYS A 288 -1.55 -6.70 -13.73
C CYS A 288 -0.30 -7.38 -14.30
N ALA A 289 0.74 -6.61 -14.57
CA ALA A 289 2.05 -7.16 -14.87
C ALA A 289 2.86 -7.19 -13.56
N THR A 290 3.25 -8.39 -13.12
CA THR A 290 4.11 -8.58 -11.96
C THR A 290 5.46 -9.09 -12.43
N ALA A 291 6.53 -8.37 -12.08
CA ALA A 291 7.90 -8.83 -12.25
C ALA A 291 8.42 -9.35 -10.90
N LEU A 292 8.88 -10.59 -10.86
CA LEU A 292 9.43 -11.23 -9.67
C LEU A 292 10.82 -11.80 -9.94
N GLU A 293 11.72 -11.70 -8.96
CA GLU A 293 13.05 -12.28 -9.09
C GLU A 293 13.00 -13.80 -9.02
N LEU A 294 13.66 -14.47 -9.96
CA LEU A 294 13.82 -15.91 -9.94
C LEU A 294 15.04 -16.27 -9.08
N HIS A 295 14.80 -16.71 -7.84
CA HIS A 295 15.86 -17.10 -6.93
C HIS A 295 16.56 -18.38 -7.40
N GLY A 296 17.85 -18.28 -7.69
CA GLY A 296 18.68 -19.42 -8.08
C GLY A 296 18.48 -19.90 -9.52
N ALA A 297 17.76 -19.14 -10.35
CA ALA A 297 17.64 -19.44 -11.77
C ALA A 297 18.87 -18.94 -12.54
N SER A 298 19.31 -19.74 -13.50
CA SER A 298 20.30 -19.38 -14.51
C SER A 298 19.64 -19.21 -15.88
N LEU A 299 20.33 -18.56 -16.82
CA LEU A 299 19.84 -18.45 -18.21
C LEU A 299 19.72 -19.83 -18.87
N ASP A 300 20.56 -20.79 -18.48
CA ASP A 300 20.48 -22.16 -19.00
C ASP A 300 19.20 -22.88 -18.56
N ASP A 301 18.61 -22.48 -17.42
CA ASP A 301 17.32 -23.01 -16.95
C ASP A 301 16.13 -22.43 -17.75
N MET A 302 16.33 -21.32 -18.48
CA MET A 302 15.28 -20.60 -19.21
C MET A 302 15.22 -20.95 -20.70
N ARG A 303 15.86 -22.05 -21.12
CA ARG A 303 15.87 -22.47 -22.53
C ARG A 303 14.48 -22.93 -22.96
N THR A 304 13.89 -22.18 -23.89
CA THR A 304 12.60 -22.53 -24.51
C THR A 304 12.62 -23.93 -25.11
N ASP A 305 13.75 -24.37 -25.67
CA ASP A 305 13.92 -25.70 -26.23
C ASP A 305 13.70 -26.80 -25.19
N ASN A 306 14.19 -26.64 -23.96
CA ASN A 306 13.97 -27.61 -22.89
C ASN A 306 12.47 -27.69 -22.52
N THR A 307 11.79 -26.55 -22.50
CA THR A 307 10.34 -26.49 -22.23
C THR A 307 9.53 -27.12 -23.36
N ILE A 308 9.85 -26.81 -24.62
CA ILE A 308 9.20 -27.40 -25.80
C ILE A 308 9.48 -28.90 -25.85
N GLU A 309 10.72 -29.32 -25.67
CA GLU A 309 11.11 -30.73 -25.66
C GLU A 309 10.43 -31.47 -24.51
N SER A 310 10.37 -30.88 -23.31
CA SER A 310 9.62 -31.44 -22.19
C SER A 310 8.13 -31.51 -22.48
N PHE A 311 7.55 -30.53 -23.18
CA PHE A 311 6.14 -30.54 -23.56
C PHE A 311 5.85 -31.61 -24.63
N VAL A 312 6.73 -31.78 -25.61
CA VAL A 312 6.61 -32.82 -26.66
C VAL A 312 6.83 -34.22 -26.08
N LYS A 313 7.74 -34.36 -25.12
CA LYS A 313 8.01 -35.64 -24.42
C LYS A 313 7.02 -35.94 -23.31
N ALA A 314 6.22 -34.96 -22.88
CA ALA A 314 5.24 -35.17 -21.83
C ALA A 314 4.24 -36.24 -22.28
N PRO A 315 4.00 -37.28 -21.45
CA PRO A 315 2.96 -38.25 -21.77
C PRO A 315 1.60 -37.54 -21.81
N PRO A 316 0.63 -38.05 -22.60
CA PRO A 316 -0.73 -37.53 -22.57
C PRO A 316 -1.27 -37.54 -21.14
N LEU A 317 -1.87 -36.42 -20.71
CA LEU A 317 -2.53 -36.32 -19.41
C LEU A 317 -3.57 -37.44 -19.27
N THR A 318 -3.34 -38.34 -18.31
CA THR A 318 -4.30 -39.36 -17.94
C THR A 318 -5.15 -38.86 -16.77
N PHE A 319 -6.27 -39.53 -16.52
CA PHE A 319 -7.12 -39.19 -15.38
C PHE A 319 -6.39 -39.40 -14.04
N ASP A 320 -5.48 -40.38 -14.00
CA ASP A 320 -4.66 -40.68 -12.82
C ASP A 320 -3.61 -39.59 -12.52
N ASP A 321 -3.26 -38.75 -13.51
CA ASP A 321 -2.37 -37.60 -13.32
C ASP A 321 -3.11 -36.38 -12.73
N ILE A 322 -4.44 -36.34 -12.86
CA ILE A 322 -5.29 -35.24 -12.36
C ILE A 322 -5.76 -35.57 -10.94
N LEU A 323 -6.04 -36.84 -10.66
CA LEU A 323 -6.46 -37.29 -9.35
C LEU A 323 -5.27 -37.48 -8.43
N LEU A 324 -5.36 -36.90 -7.23
CA LEU A 324 -4.41 -37.21 -6.17
C LEU A 324 -4.45 -38.71 -5.89
N SER A 325 -3.28 -39.34 -5.86
CA SER A 325 -3.17 -40.71 -5.36
C SER A 325 -3.72 -40.78 -3.92
N PRO A 326 -4.18 -41.95 -3.45
CA PRO A 326 -4.66 -42.09 -2.07
C PRO A 326 -3.64 -41.61 -1.01
N GLN A 327 -2.35 -41.75 -1.30
CA GLN A 327 -1.27 -41.25 -0.45
C GLN A 327 -1.18 -39.71 -0.45
N GLU A 328 -1.24 -39.08 -1.62
CA GLU A 328 -1.21 -37.61 -1.73
C GLU A 328 -2.48 -36.98 -1.15
N SER A 329 -3.64 -37.61 -1.37
CA SER A 329 -4.90 -37.19 -0.76
C SER A 329 -4.82 -37.22 0.76
N ALA A 330 -4.31 -38.31 1.35
CA ALA A 330 -4.12 -38.40 2.80
C ALA A 330 -3.13 -37.36 3.34
N GLU A 331 -2.06 -37.08 2.61
CA GLU A 331 -1.06 -36.07 2.98
C GLU A 331 -1.62 -34.64 2.88
N LEU A 332 -2.39 -34.33 1.81
CA LEU A 332 -3.08 -33.06 1.67
C LEU A 332 -4.10 -32.86 2.80
N THR A 333 -4.91 -33.87 3.10
CA THR A 333 -5.86 -33.83 4.21
C THR A 333 -5.15 -33.55 5.53
N ARG A 334 -4.05 -34.26 5.83
CA ARG A 334 -3.25 -34.03 7.03
C ARG A 334 -2.73 -32.59 7.11
N ARG A 335 -2.29 -32.01 5.98
CA ARG A 335 -1.83 -30.61 5.94
C ARG A 335 -2.96 -29.61 6.13
N LEU A 336 -4.13 -29.87 5.54
CA LEU A 336 -5.31 -29.04 5.73
C LEU A 336 -5.79 -29.09 7.19
N GLU A 337 -5.85 -30.27 7.79
CA GLU A 337 -6.13 -30.46 9.22
C GLU A 337 -5.13 -29.70 10.09
N HIS A 338 -3.82 -29.87 9.85
CA HIS A 338 -2.77 -29.14 10.56
C HIS A 338 -2.94 -27.63 10.42
N THR A 339 -3.25 -27.13 9.21
CA THR A 339 -3.47 -25.72 8.94
C THR A 339 -4.67 -25.18 9.72
N ILE A 340 -5.79 -25.91 9.73
CA ILE A 340 -6.99 -25.56 10.50
C ILE A 340 -6.67 -25.55 12.00
N LEU A 341 -5.97 -26.57 12.51
CA LEU A 341 -5.53 -26.63 13.91
C LEU A 341 -4.62 -25.45 14.26
N ARG A 342 -3.69 -25.09 13.37
CA ARG A 342 -2.80 -23.94 13.56
C ARG A 342 -3.58 -22.63 13.61
N ILE A 343 -4.56 -22.44 12.72
CA ILE A 343 -5.45 -21.26 12.74
C ILE A 343 -6.27 -21.25 14.04
N ALA A 344 -6.88 -22.37 14.42
CA ALA A 344 -7.68 -22.47 15.64
C ALA A 344 -6.87 -22.19 16.91
N VAL A 345 -5.64 -22.71 17.00
CA VAL A 345 -4.74 -22.43 18.12
C VAL A 345 -4.24 -20.99 18.09
N SER A 346 -3.93 -20.44 16.92
CA SER A 346 -3.39 -19.08 16.80
C SER A 346 -4.44 -18.00 17.03
N PHE A 347 -5.70 -18.24 16.64
CA PHE A 347 -6.75 -17.23 16.62
C PHE A 347 -7.98 -17.57 17.47
N GLY A 348 -8.13 -18.80 17.95
CA GLY A 348 -9.27 -19.25 18.78
C GLY A 348 -9.23 -18.78 20.24
N GLY A 349 -8.21 -18.03 20.64
CA GLY A 349 -8.07 -17.51 22.00
C GLY A 349 -7.46 -18.49 22.99
N GLU A 350 -7.52 -18.16 24.29
CA GLU A 350 -6.74 -18.84 25.32
C GLU A 350 -7.10 -20.32 25.54
N GLN A 351 -8.35 -20.71 25.29
CA GLN A 351 -8.76 -22.10 25.48
C GLN A 351 -8.04 -23.06 24.53
N PHE A 352 -7.64 -22.57 23.34
CA PHE A 352 -6.90 -23.35 22.35
C PHE A 352 -5.38 -23.18 22.46
N ALA A 353 -4.89 -22.10 23.08
CA ALA A 353 -3.46 -21.82 23.24
C ALA A 353 -2.67 -22.96 23.91
N ARG A 354 -3.31 -23.72 24.81
CA ARG A 354 -2.72 -24.90 25.48
C ARG A 354 -2.27 -26.01 24.51
N PHE A 355 -2.87 -26.08 23.32
CA PHE A 355 -2.54 -27.10 22.31
C PHE A 355 -1.41 -26.66 21.36
N CYS A 356 -0.80 -25.48 21.55
CA CYS A 356 0.24 -24.96 20.65
C CYS A 356 1.46 -25.89 20.56
N ALA A 357 1.91 -26.46 21.67
CA ALA A 357 3.03 -27.41 21.66
C ALA A 357 2.70 -28.68 20.84
N GLU A 358 1.48 -29.22 20.99
CA GLU A 358 1.02 -30.41 20.27
C GLU A 358 0.86 -30.14 18.78
N VAL A 359 0.27 -29.01 18.39
CA VAL A 359 0.12 -28.62 16.98
C VAL A 359 1.48 -28.34 16.33
N ASN A 360 2.44 -27.75 17.05
CA ASN A 360 3.78 -27.57 16.51
C ASN A 360 4.53 -28.90 16.36
N ALA A 361 4.32 -29.85 17.27
CA ALA A 361 4.90 -31.18 17.17
C ALA A 361 4.29 -32.01 16.01
N SER A 362 3.07 -31.72 15.60
CA SER A 362 2.40 -32.40 14.48
C SER A 362 2.65 -31.78 13.11
N LEU A 363 3.60 -30.84 12.99
CA LEU A 363 3.97 -30.21 11.72
C LEU A 363 4.40 -31.28 10.70
N PRO A 364 3.68 -31.45 9.58
CA PRO A 364 4.02 -32.46 8.58
C PRO A 364 5.40 -32.15 7.99
N VAL A 365 6.36 -33.08 8.18
CA VAL A 365 7.72 -32.95 7.67
C VAL A 365 7.76 -33.43 6.22
N THR A 366 7.97 -32.51 5.28
CA THR A 366 8.20 -32.87 3.89
C THR A 366 9.68 -33.09 3.63
N LYS A 367 10.03 -34.18 2.92
CA LYS A 367 11.42 -34.45 2.49
C LYS A 367 11.94 -33.39 1.52
N GLN A 368 11.04 -32.78 0.74
CA GLN A 368 11.36 -31.58 -0.04
C GLN A 368 11.42 -30.41 0.93
N ARG A 369 12.57 -29.71 0.97
CA ARG A 369 12.68 -28.37 1.54
C ARG A 369 11.65 -27.51 0.82
N SER A 370 10.49 -27.31 1.43
CA SER A 370 9.59 -26.24 1.03
C SER A 370 10.39 -24.94 1.12
N ILE A 371 10.43 -24.20 0.02
CA ILE A 371 10.96 -22.83 0.00
C ILE A 371 10.33 -22.12 1.21
N PRO A 372 11.12 -21.45 2.07
CA PRO A 372 10.60 -20.71 3.21
C PRO A 372 9.89 -19.45 2.70
N CYS A 373 8.75 -19.64 2.04
CA CYS A 373 7.80 -18.59 1.76
C CYS A 373 6.95 -18.45 3.03
N LEU A 374 7.14 -17.35 3.77
CA LEU A 374 6.39 -16.98 4.99
C LEU A 374 6.91 -17.60 6.31
N GLN A 375 8.19 -17.39 6.63
CA GLN A 375 8.62 -17.31 8.04
C GLN A 375 8.77 -15.86 8.47
#